data_AF-A0AAW0K782-F1
#
_entry.id   AF-A0AAW0K782-F1
#
_cell.length_a   1.000
_cell.length_b   1.000
_cell.length_c   1.000
_cell.angle_alpha   90.00
_cell.angle_beta   90.00
_cell.angle_gamma   90.00
#
_symmetry.space_group_name_H-M   'P 1'
#
loop_
_entity.id
_entity.type
_entity.pdbx_description
1 polymer ?
#
loop_
_entity_poly.entity_id
_entity_poly.type
_entity_poly.pdbx_seq_one_letter_code
_entity_poly.pdbx_strand_id
1 'polypeptide(L)'
;MYLRLSFNKLSVLTKTNSSASPPKLISLWLASCNLGQFPKFLQGQDGLMYLDLAFNNIHGQIPQWFWKIGTQTLLYLDLAHNFLTGFDQPPSVLPWSSLLALNMSSNRLNGSLPVPPFSTLLYTISDNSLSGEIPSLICNLSLLQVSAQAEKIDRSKGENKLDTEHMFFLIKI
;
A
#
# COMPACT_ATOMS: atom_id res chain seq x y z
N MET A 1 -13.04 -6.85 16.54
CA MET A 1 -13.56 -8.00 15.75
C MET A 1 -12.51 -8.44 14.73
N TYR A 2 -12.33 -9.75 14.51
CA TYR A 2 -11.43 -10.30 13.48
C TYR A 2 -12.28 -10.87 12.34
N LEU A 3 -12.01 -10.48 11.09
CA LEU A 3 -12.71 -11.00 9.92
C LEU A 3 -11.68 -11.49 8.90
N ARG A 4 -11.73 -12.78 8.58
CA ARG A 4 -10.84 -13.42 7.60
C ARG A 4 -11.66 -14.06 6.50
N LEU A 5 -11.64 -13.46 5.32
CA LEU A 5 -12.40 -13.90 4.15
C LEU A 5 -11.52 -14.01 2.90
N SER A 6 -10.20 -13.96 3.04
CA SER A 6 -9.28 -14.12 1.91
C SER A 6 -9.55 -15.41 1.12
N PHE A 7 -9.26 -15.39 -0.18
CA PHE A 7 -9.44 -16.52 -1.11
C PHE A 7 -10.91 -16.95 -1.29
N ASN A 8 -11.82 -15.99 -1.21
CA ASN A 8 -13.24 -16.22 -1.50
C ASN A 8 -13.71 -15.40 -2.69
N LYS A 9 -14.74 -15.87 -3.39
CA LYS A 9 -15.33 -15.15 -4.54
C LYS A 9 -16.47 -14.21 -4.12
N LEU A 10 -16.40 -13.67 -2.90
CA LEU A 10 -17.45 -12.83 -2.33
C LEU A 10 -17.39 -11.43 -2.94
N SER A 11 -18.47 -11.00 -3.60
CA SER A 11 -18.61 -9.62 -4.03
C SER A 11 -18.95 -8.73 -2.83
N VAL A 12 -18.07 -7.81 -2.46
CA VAL A 12 -18.39 -6.79 -1.46
C VAL A 12 -19.36 -5.79 -2.09
N LEU A 13 -20.60 -5.75 -1.57
CA LEU A 13 -21.57 -4.75 -1.94
C LEU A 13 -21.07 -3.38 -1.46
N THR A 14 -20.70 -2.50 -2.40
CA THR A 14 -20.26 -1.13 -2.11
C THR A 14 -21.43 -0.19 -1.77
N LYS A 15 -22.67 -0.70 -1.85
CA LYS A 15 -23.91 -0.01 -1.49
C LYS A 15 -24.54 -0.69 -0.29
N THR A 16 -24.35 -0.13 0.90
CA THR A 16 -25.18 -0.46 2.06
C THR A 16 -26.21 0.65 2.21
N ASN A 17 -27.49 0.36 1.95
CA ASN A 17 -28.61 1.26 2.22
C ASN A 17 -28.92 1.38 3.73
N SER A 18 -28.04 0.87 4.60
CA SER A 18 -28.20 0.96 6.05
C SER A 18 -27.45 2.18 6.58
N SER A 19 -28.14 2.96 7.41
CA SER A 19 -27.59 4.01 8.26
C SER A 19 -26.77 3.47 9.45
N ALA A 20 -26.60 2.15 9.52
CA ALA A 20 -25.87 1.49 10.60
C ALA A 20 -24.35 1.67 10.40
N SER A 21 -23.69 2.17 11.43
CA SER A 21 -22.23 2.24 11.49
C SER A 21 -21.65 0.82 11.38
N PRO A 22 -20.67 0.57 10.50
CA PRO A 22 -20.05 -0.74 10.40
C PRO A 22 -19.37 -1.12 11.72
N PRO A 23 -19.32 -2.42 12.07
CA PRO A 23 -18.64 -2.87 13.28
C PRO A 23 -17.17 -2.45 13.25
N LYS A 24 -16.62 -2.05 14.40
CA LYS A 24 -15.19 -1.72 14.55
C LYS A 24 -14.36 -3.00 14.47
N LEU A 25 -13.57 -3.10 13.43
CA LEU A 25 -12.67 -4.20 13.14
C LEU A 25 -11.31 -3.96 13.79
N ILE A 26 -10.70 -5.04 14.27
CA ILE A 26 -9.30 -5.09 14.72
C ILE A 26 -8.45 -5.64 13.58
N SER A 27 -8.98 -6.59 12.81
CA SER A 27 -8.26 -7.27 11.74
C SER A 27 -9.20 -7.62 10.61
N LEU A 28 -8.80 -7.33 9.38
CA LEU A 28 -9.55 -7.59 8.17
C LEU A 28 -8.64 -8.19 7.10
N TRP A 29 -8.98 -9.39 6.64
CA TRP A 29 -8.26 -10.09 5.59
C TRP A 29 -9.21 -10.37 4.43
N LEU A 30 -8.97 -9.69 3.30
CA LEU A 30 -9.77 -9.77 2.07
C LEU A 30 -8.88 -9.99 0.84
N ALA A 31 -7.73 -10.65 1.00
CA ALA A 31 -6.88 -10.97 -0.13
C ALA A 31 -7.57 -11.91 -1.12
N SER A 32 -7.35 -11.75 -2.42
CA SER A 32 -7.93 -12.66 -3.44
C SER A 32 -9.47 -12.74 -3.37
N CYS A 33 -10.13 -11.58 -3.29
CA CYS A 33 -11.59 -11.43 -3.20
C CYS A 33 -12.24 -10.77 -4.41
N ASN A 34 -11.50 -10.54 -5.50
CA ASN A 34 -11.98 -9.89 -6.72
C ASN A 34 -12.53 -8.45 -6.48
N LEU A 35 -12.02 -7.75 -5.45
CA LEU A 35 -12.45 -6.38 -5.14
C LEU A 35 -12.02 -5.42 -6.24
N GLY A 36 -12.95 -4.61 -6.76
CA GLY A 36 -12.63 -3.58 -7.77
C GLY A 36 -12.29 -2.20 -7.18
N GLN A 37 -12.72 -1.92 -5.94
CA GLN A 37 -12.51 -0.64 -5.28
C GLN A 37 -12.32 -0.87 -3.77
N PHE A 38 -11.76 0.12 -3.08
CA PHE A 38 -11.68 0.10 -1.63
C PHE A 38 -13.10 0.02 -1.00
N PRO A 39 -13.36 -0.95 -0.11
CA PRO A 39 -14.66 -1.06 0.55
C PRO A 39 -14.96 0.18 1.42
N LYS A 40 -16.08 0.85 1.17
CA LYS A 40 -16.45 2.08 1.90
C LYS A 40 -16.63 1.90 3.40
N PHE A 41 -16.94 0.69 3.88
CA PHE A 41 -17.06 0.41 5.31
C PHE A 41 -15.73 0.55 6.08
N LEU A 42 -14.60 0.62 5.35
CA LEU A 42 -13.31 0.97 5.93
C LEU A 42 -13.25 2.42 6.43
N GLN A 43 -14.12 3.30 5.91
CA GLN A 43 -14.23 4.66 6.42
C GLN A 43 -14.63 4.62 7.90
N GLY A 44 -13.80 5.26 8.73
CA GLY A 44 -13.99 5.29 10.19
C GLY A 44 -13.58 4.00 10.91
N GLN A 45 -12.73 3.15 10.32
CA GLN A 45 -12.12 2.02 11.05
C GLN A 45 -10.87 2.47 11.84
N ASP A 46 -11.09 3.29 12.87
CA ASP A 46 -10.00 3.98 13.60
C ASP A 46 -9.18 3.04 14.51
N GLY A 47 -9.73 1.87 14.83
CA GLY A 47 -9.09 0.83 15.67
C GLY A 47 -8.51 -0.35 14.89
N LEU A 48 -8.41 -0.24 13.57
CA LEU A 48 -7.95 -1.34 12.72
C LEU A 48 -6.42 -1.51 12.84
N MET A 49 -5.99 -2.72 13.19
CA MET A 49 -4.58 -3.06 13.39
C MET A 49 -3.97 -3.82 12.20
N TYR A 50 -4.76 -4.63 11.50
CA TYR A 50 -4.28 -5.45 10.38
C TYR A 50 -5.26 -5.34 9.21
N LEU A 51 -4.74 -4.93 8.05
CA LEU A 51 -5.51 -4.83 6.83
C LEU A 51 -4.77 -5.51 5.67
N ASP A 52 -5.36 -6.57 5.15
CA ASP A 52 -4.88 -7.26 3.95
C ASP A 52 -5.91 -7.14 2.83
N LEU A 53 -5.54 -6.42 1.76
CA LEU A 53 -6.31 -6.24 0.53
C LEU A 53 -5.52 -6.75 -0.70
N ALA A 54 -4.48 -7.56 -0.50
CA ALA A 54 -3.60 -8.00 -1.57
C ALA A 54 -4.31 -8.87 -2.62
N PHE A 55 -3.75 -8.99 -3.82
CA PHE A 55 -4.27 -9.85 -4.90
C PHE A 55 -5.74 -9.57 -5.24
N ASN A 56 -6.11 -8.31 -5.38
CA ASN A 56 -7.44 -7.88 -5.81
C ASN A 56 -7.34 -7.09 -7.13
N ASN A 57 -8.47 -6.56 -7.59
CA ASN A 57 -8.56 -5.74 -8.80
C ASN A 57 -8.79 -4.25 -8.46
N ILE A 58 -8.32 -3.81 -7.29
CA ILE A 58 -8.54 -2.45 -6.82
C ILE A 58 -7.79 -1.50 -7.74
N HIS A 59 -8.50 -0.56 -8.36
CA HIS A 59 -7.94 0.37 -9.35
C HIS A 59 -8.16 1.83 -8.96
N GLY A 60 -7.43 2.72 -9.63
CA GLY A 60 -7.45 4.16 -9.37
C GLY A 60 -6.49 4.57 -8.26
N GLN A 61 -6.69 5.75 -7.71
CA GLN A 61 -5.83 6.29 -6.64
C GLN A 61 -6.25 5.75 -5.26
N ILE A 62 -5.29 5.66 -4.35
CA ILE A 62 -5.59 5.49 -2.92
C ILE A 62 -6.27 6.78 -2.42
N PRO A 63 -7.55 6.73 -2.00
CA PRO A 63 -8.34 7.93 -1.77
C PRO A 63 -7.99 8.62 -0.45
N GLN A 64 -8.21 9.94 -0.35
CA GLN A 64 -7.85 10.74 0.83
C GLN A 64 -8.37 10.18 2.17
N TRP A 65 -9.57 9.58 2.18
CA TRP A 65 -10.15 9.02 3.41
C TRP A 65 -9.42 7.77 3.89
N PHE A 66 -8.69 7.07 3.03
CA PHE A 66 -7.96 5.85 3.36
C PHE A 66 -6.83 6.13 4.36
N TRP A 67 -6.22 7.31 4.26
CA TRP A 67 -5.20 7.80 5.19
C TRP A 67 -5.69 7.93 6.64
N LYS A 68 -7.00 7.92 6.87
CA LYS A 68 -7.59 8.07 8.21
C LYS A 68 -7.83 6.73 8.92
N ILE A 69 -7.65 5.60 8.22
CA ILE A 69 -7.86 4.26 8.78
C ILE A 69 -6.74 3.95 9.76
N GLY A 70 -7.08 3.61 11.00
CA GLY A 70 -6.13 3.10 11.99
C GLY A 70 -4.88 3.97 12.18
N THR A 71 -4.97 5.30 12.09
CA THR A 71 -3.78 6.19 12.14
C THR A 71 -2.90 5.96 13.36
N GLN A 72 -3.49 5.58 14.49
CA GLN A 72 -2.80 5.29 15.76
C GLN A 72 -2.65 3.79 16.07
N THR A 73 -3.21 2.90 15.24
CA THR A 73 -3.39 1.48 15.59
C THR A 73 -2.92 0.51 14.51
N LEU A 74 -2.84 0.93 13.25
CA LEU A 74 -2.48 0.08 12.13
C LEU A 74 -1.02 -0.38 12.25
N LEU A 75 -0.81 -1.70 12.30
CA LEU A 75 0.49 -2.34 12.41
C LEU A 75 0.93 -2.97 11.08
N TYR A 76 -0.03 -3.44 10.29
CA TYR A 76 0.21 -4.12 9.01
C TYR A 76 -0.80 -3.68 7.95
N LEU A 77 -0.27 -3.32 6.78
CA LEU A 77 -1.04 -2.99 5.60
C LEU A 77 -0.45 -3.66 4.36
N ASP A 78 -1.25 -4.45 3.67
CA ASP A 78 -0.90 -5.04 2.38
C ASP A 78 -1.91 -4.67 1.29
N LEU A 79 -1.41 -3.96 0.28
CA LEU A 79 -2.12 -3.53 -0.92
C LEU A 79 -1.51 -4.13 -2.19
N ALA A 80 -0.59 -5.10 -2.06
CA ALA A 80 0.16 -5.61 -3.19
C ALA A 80 -0.71 -6.33 -4.21
N HIS A 81 -0.22 -6.42 -5.45
CA HIS A 81 -0.93 -7.10 -6.55
C HIS A 81 -2.35 -6.56 -6.75
N ASN A 82 -2.42 -5.26 -7.05
CA ASN A 82 -3.64 -4.54 -7.42
C ASN A 82 -3.34 -3.68 -8.67
N PHE A 83 -4.26 -2.78 -9.04
CA PHE A 83 -4.11 -1.85 -10.17
C PHE A 83 -4.11 -0.38 -9.71
N LEU A 84 -3.57 -0.10 -8.52
CA LEU A 84 -3.52 1.24 -7.97
C LEU A 84 -2.58 2.13 -8.80
N THR A 85 -3.01 3.35 -9.10
CA THR A 85 -2.28 4.24 -10.04
C THR A 85 -1.57 5.40 -9.36
N GLY A 86 -1.86 5.68 -8.08
CA GLY A 86 -1.21 6.75 -7.34
C GLY A 86 -1.94 7.08 -6.06
N PHE A 87 -1.74 8.30 -5.57
CA PHE A 87 -2.18 8.76 -4.26
C PHE A 87 -3.02 10.02 -4.38
N ASP A 88 -4.19 10.04 -3.78
CA ASP A 88 -5.02 11.23 -3.68
C ASP A 88 -4.66 12.00 -2.41
N GLN A 89 -4.03 13.17 -2.59
CA GLN A 89 -3.57 14.07 -1.52
C GLN A 89 -2.79 13.35 -0.40
N PRO A 90 -1.69 12.63 -0.72
CA PRO A 90 -0.91 11.96 0.31
C PRO A 90 -0.26 12.99 1.24
N PRO A 91 -0.21 12.74 2.55
CA PRO A 91 0.65 13.51 3.44
C PRO A 91 2.13 13.25 3.11
N SER A 92 3.01 14.21 3.42
CA SER A 92 4.45 14.06 3.16
C SER A 92 5.07 12.83 3.82
N VAL A 93 4.54 12.46 4.99
CA VAL A 93 4.81 11.19 5.69
C VAL A 93 3.47 10.51 5.93
N LEU A 94 3.37 9.23 5.58
CA LEU A 94 2.14 8.46 5.78
C LEU A 94 1.74 8.47 7.27
N PRO A 95 0.44 8.55 7.60
CA PRO A 95 -0.01 8.98 8.93
C PRO A 95 -0.17 7.84 9.95
N TRP A 96 0.32 6.65 9.65
CA TRP A 96 0.14 5.46 10.47
C TRP A 96 1.25 5.32 11.51
N SER A 97 1.13 6.01 12.64
CA SER A 97 2.21 6.18 13.63
C SER A 97 2.77 4.89 14.24
N SER A 98 2.04 3.78 14.11
CA SER A 98 2.40 2.47 14.67
C SER A 98 2.67 1.41 13.60
N LEU A 99 2.71 1.79 12.32
CA LEU A 99 2.86 0.85 11.22
C LEU A 99 4.23 0.18 11.27
N LEU A 100 4.26 -1.14 11.20
CA LEU A 100 5.49 -1.93 11.20
C LEU A 100 5.80 -2.49 9.81
N ALA A 101 4.77 -2.83 9.04
CA ALA A 101 4.92 -3.40 7.71
C ALA A 101 3.93 -2.78 6.72
N LEU A 102 4.47 -2.29 5.60
CA LEU A 102 3.74 -1.70 4.48
C LEU A 102 4.16 -2.37 3.18
N ASN A 103 3.22 -3.04 2.52
CA ASN A 103 3.42 -3.61 1.20
C ASN A 103 2.47 -2.96 0.19
N MET A 104 3.02 -2.31 -0.82
CA MET A 104 2.31 -1.69 -1.93
C MET A 104 2.91 -2.11 -3.28
N SER A 105 3.65 -3.22 -3.30
CA SER A 105 4.32 -3.72 -4.50
C SER A 105 3.35 -4.21 -5.57
N SER A 106 3.84 -4.39 -6.80
CA SER A 106 3.07 -4.96 -7.92
C SER A 106 1.77 -4.20 -8.17
N ASN A 107 1.90 -2.90 -8.42
CA ASN A 107 0.81 -1.97 -8.73
C ASN A 107 1.25 -1.08 -9.91
N ARG A 108 0.51 0.00 -10.19
CA ARG A 108 0.85 1.00 -11.23
C ARG A 108 1.06 2.38 -10.60
N LEU A 109 1.50 2.42 -9.35
CA LEU A 109 1.68 3.67 -8.59
C LEU A 109 2.69 4.55 -9.32
N ASN A 110 2.33 5.81 -9.54
CA ASN A 110 3.17 6.81 -10.18
C ASN A 110 3.42 8.03 -9.27
N GLY A 111 4.28 8.94 -9.71
CA GLY A 111 4.72 10.09 -8.94
C GLY A 111 5.87 9.75 -7.98
N SER A 112 6.07 10.60 -6.98
CA SER A 112 7.16 10.45 -6.00
C SER A 112 6.91 9.33 -5.02
N LEU A 113 7.98 8.69 -4.56
CA LEU A 113 7.98 7.68 -3.51
C LEU A 113 7.44 8.27 -2.19
N PRO A 114 6.32 7.77 -1.62
CA PRO A 114 5.84 8.26 -0.33
C PRO A 114 6.75 7.80 0.82
N VAL A 115 6.87 8.64 1.84
CA VAL A 115 7.66 8.35 3.04
C VAL A 115 6.82 7.56 4.05
N PRO A 116 7.22 6.35 4.44
CA PRO A 116 6.50 5.59 5.45
C PRO A 116 6.73 6.18 6.85
N PRO A 117 5.89 5.82 7.84
CA PRO A 117 6.09 6.22 9.23
C PRO A 117 7.44 5.75 9.79
N PHE A 118 8.02 6.48 10.75
CA PHE A 118 9.31 6.12 11.37
C PHE A 118 9.31 4.76 12.09
N SER A 119 8.13 4.26 12.47
CA SER A 119 7.96 2.93 13.08
C SER A 119 8.12 1.77 12.09
N THR A 120 8.15 2.05 10.79
CA THR A 120 8.12 1.01 9.75
C THR A 120 9.43 0.23 9.74
N LEU A 121 9.32 -1.09 9.78
CA LEU A 121 10.45 -2.03 9.72
C LEU A 121 10.57 -2.67 8.33
N LEU A 122 9.43 -2.89 7.66
CA LEU A 122 9.37 -3.45 6.33
C LEU A 122 8.55 -2.55 5.40
N TYR A 123 9.17 -2.04 4.35
CA TYR A 123 8.50 -1.24 3.33
C TYR A 123 8.81 -1.74 1.93
N THR A 124 7.80 -2.29 1.27
CA THR A 124 7.93 -2.89 -0.05
C THR A 124 7.04 -2.16 -1.04
N ILE A 125 7.64 -1.58 -2.07
CA ILE A 125 6.94 -0.78 -3.10
C ILE A 125 7.47 -1.06 -4.52
N SER A 126 8.24 -2.15 -4.67
CA SER A 126 8.75 -2.64 -5.95
C SER A 126 7.63 -2.93 -6.96
N ASP A 127 7.98 -2.99 -8.25
CA ASP A 127 7.04 -3.26 -9.34
C ASP A 127 5.89 -2.22 -9.37
N ASN A 128 6.29 -0.97 -9.62
CA ASN A 128 5.44 0.20 -9.78
C ASN A 128 6.07 1.15 -10.81
N SER A 129 5.39 2.25 -11.14
CA SER A 129 5.86 3.28 -12.09
C SER A 129 6.27 4.57 -11.38
N LEU A 130 6.88 4.46 -10.20
CA LEU A 130 7.34 5.60 -9.41
C LEU A 130 8.51 6.31 -10.07
N SER A 131 8.60 7.62 -9.87
CA SER A 131 9.62 8.49 -10.48
C SER A 131 10.02 9.61 -9.54
N GLY A 132 11.10 10.32 -9.86
CA GLY A 132 11.66 11.36 -9.01
C GLY A 132 12.75 10.83 -8.06
N GLU A 133 13.04 11.59 -7.02
CA GLU A 133 14.11 11.30 -6.08
C GLU A 133 13.64 10.43 -4.91
N ILE A 134 14.56 9.67 -4.32
CA ILE A 134 14.32 8.98 -3.04
C ILE A 134 14.36 10.05 -1.93
N PRO A 135 13.27 10.26 -1.16
CA PRO A 135 13.27 11.24 -0.09
C PRO A 135 14.33 10.90 0.97
N SER A 136 15.13 11.89 1.38
CA SER A 136 16.18 11.72 2.41
C SER A 136 15.65 11.22 3.76
N LEU A 137 14.37 11.49 4.05
CA LEU A 137 13.67 10.95 5.23
C LEU A 137 13.66 9.41 5.27
N ILE A 138 13.64 8.74 4.13
CA ILE A 138 13.70 7.27 4.06
C ILE A 138 15.08 6.76 4.49
N CYS A 139 16.15 7.50 4.20
CA CYS A 139 17.51 7.15 4.58
C CYS A 139 17.73 7.18 6.11
N ASN A 140 16.91 7.92 6.84
CA ASN A 140 16.97 8.03 8.30
C ASN A 140 16.20 6.90 9.03
N LEU A 141 15.58 5.97 8.29
CA LEU A 141 14.86 4.84 8.86
C LEU A 141 15.84 3.69 9.15
N SER A 142 16.37 3.70 10.37
CA SER A 142 17.52 2.89 10.83
C SER A 142 17.29 1.37 10.89
N LEU A 143 16.09 0.88 10.56
CA LEU A 143 15.74 -0.55 10.54
C LEU A 143 14.96 -0.96 9.28
N LEU A 144 14.85 -0.08 8.28
CA LEU A 144 13.97 -0.31 7.14
C LEU A 144 14.63 -1.17 6.06
N GLN A 145 14.03 -2.34 5.78
CA GLN A 145 14.29 -3.05 4.53
C GLN A 145 13.42 -2.45 3.44
N VAL A 146 14.03 -1.77 2.46
CA VAL A 146 13.34 -1.21 1.29
C VAL A 146 13.63 -2.06 0.07
N SER A 147 12.58 -2.59 -0.56
CA SER A 147 12.66 -3.18 -1.89
C SER A 147 11.86 -2.32 -2.87
N ALA A 148 12.57 -1.72 -3.83
CA ALA A 148 12.01 -0.99 -4.95
C ALA A 148 12.76 -1.39 -6.22
N GLN A 149 12.04 -1.59 -7.32
CA GLN A 149 12.63 -1.81 -8.65
C GLN A 149 12.17 -0.66 -9.53
N ALA A 150 13.12 0.05 -10.13
CA ALA A 150 12.85 1.11 -11.09
C ALA A 150 13.30 0.64 -12.47
N GLU A 151 12.40 0.58 -13.44
CA GLU A 151 12.76 0.32 -14.84
C GLU A 151 13.25 1.63 -15.47
N LYS A 152 14.55 1.74 -15.75
CA LYS A 152 15.05 2.75 -16.69
C LYS A 152 14.87 2.23 -18.10
N ILE A 153 13.94 2.81 -18.87
CA ILE A 153 13.89 2.60 -20.32
C ILE A 153 14.98 3.46 -20.96
N ASP A 154 16.12 2.85 -21.29
CA ASP A 154 17.16 3.48 -22.11
C ASP A 154 16.71 3.49 -23.58
N ARG A 155 16.22 4.63 -24.08
CA ARG A 155 15.83 4.82 -25.49
C ARG A 155 17.02 5.02 -26.44
N SER A 156 18.27 5.04 -25.94
CA SER A 156 19.46 5.32 -26.76
C SER A 156 20.09 4.08 -27.39
N LYS A 157 19.67 2.87 -26.96
CA LYS A 157 20.15 1.60 -27.51
C LYS A 157 18.97 0.87 -28.15
N GLY A 158 18.95 0.82 -29.48
CA GLY A 158 17.96 0.10 -30.28
C GLY A 158 18.04 -1.43 -30.16
N GLU A 159 18.32 -1.96 -28.98
CA GLU A 159 18.35 -3.39 -28.68
C GLU A 159 17.73 -3.64 -27.31
N ASN A 160 16.74 -4.54 -27.27
CA ASN A 160 16.06 -5.03 -26.06
C ASN A 160 17.02 -5.80 -25.15
N LYS A 161 17.96 -5.12 -24.51
CA LYS A 161 18.78 -5.70 -23.45
C LYS A 161 18.17 -5.29 -22.11
N LEU A 162 17.45 -6.23 -21.48
CA LEU A 162 17.01 -6.10 -20.09
C LEU A 162 18.26 -6.03 -19.21
N ASP A 163 18.66 -4.83 -18.81
CA ASP A 163 19.60 -4.65 -17.72
C ASP A 163 18.78 -4.49 -16.44
N THR A 164 18.62 -5.60 -15.71
CA THR A 164 17.80 -5.63 -14.49
C THR A 164 18.70 -5.26 -13.32
N GLU A 165 18.85 -3.96 -13.03
CA GLU A 165 19.48 -3.55 -11.78
C GLU A 165 18.49 -3.72 -10.62
N HIS A 166 18.70 -4.77 -9.82
CA HIS A 166 17.98 -4.98 -8.57
C HIS A 166 18.51 -3.99 -7.51
N MET A 167 17.77 -2.91 -7.26
CA MET A 167 18.06 -2.03 -6.12
C MET A 167 17.56 -2.68 -4.81
N PHE A 168 18.35 -3.62 -4.28
CA PHE A 168 18.21 -4.06 -2.90
C PHE A 168 18.85 -3.00 -1.98
N PHE A 169 18.04 -2.08 -1.46
CA PHE A 169 18.48 -1.27 -0.33
C PHE A 169 18.29 -2.07 0.96
N LEU A 170 19.30 -2.87 1.30
CA LEU A 170 19.61 -3.08 2.71
C LEU A 170 20.33 -1.82 3.18
N ILE A 171 19.64 -0.92 3.88
CA ILE A 171 20.32 0.13 4.65
C ILE A 171 21.02 -0.59 5.81
N LYS A 172 22.20 -1.17 5.53
CA LYS A 172 23.16 -1.52 6.56
C LYS A 172 23.97 -0.26 6.84
N ILE A 173 23.80 0.28 8.05
CA ILE A 173 24.72 1.23 8.65
C ILE A 173 26.07 0.52 8.85
#